data_AF-A0A531NAL4-F1
#
_entry.id   AF-A0A531NAL4-F1
#
_cell.length_a   1.000
_cell.length_b   1.000
_cell.length_c   1.000
_cell.angle_alpha   90.00
_cell.angle_beta   90.00
_cell.angle_gamma   90.00
#
_symmetry.space_group_name_H-M   'P 1'
#
loop_
_entity.id
_entity.type
_entity.pdbx_description
1 polymer ?
#
loop_
_entity_poly.entity_id
_entity_poly.type
_entity_poly.pdbx_seq_one_letter_code
_entity_poly.pdbx_strand_id
1 'polypeptide(L)'
;RWRIRREGSLIHAEDFRIGPAIADTLARTAISGGAIAVATLLLVSPRAEALLDPVREIIGDRGGASVWAVKTSGKLLARLYAEDGYQLRQRLVPLVELLNGRAGLPKLWSL
;
A
#
# COMPACT_ATOMS: atom_id res chain seq x y z
N ARG A 1 0.55 11.47 8.58
CA ARG A 1 -0.02 12.34 7.52
C ARG A 1 0.90 12.34 6.32
N TRP A 2 0.39 11.97 5.14
CA TRP A 2 1.11 12.02 3.86
C TRP A 2 0.54 13.11 2.97
N ARG A 3 1.43 13.84 2.29
CA ARG A 3 1.10 14.80 1.23
C ARG A 3 2.15 14.68 0.14
N ILE A 4 1.77 14.05 -0.98
CA ILE A 4 2.65 13.91 -2.14
C ILE A 4 2.24 14.93 -3.20
N ARG A 5 3.21 15.75 -3.61
CA ARG A 5 3.07 16.72 -4.68
C ARG A 5 4.01 16.38 -5.84
N ARG A 6 3.56 16.66 -7.06
CA ARG A 6 4.36 16.64 -8.28
C ARG A 6 4.20 17.98 -8.97
N GLU A 7 5.30 18.68 -9.23
CA GLU A 7 5.28 20.01 -9.90
C GLU A 7 4.28 20.98 -9.21
N GLY A 8 4.40 21.11 -7.88
CA GLY A 8 3.51 21.95 -7.06
C GLY A 8 2.08 21.42 -6.85
N SER A 9 1.65 20.43 -7.63
CA SER A 9 0.29 19.90 -7.63
C SER A 9 0.12 18.76 -6.64
N LEU A 10 -0.97 18.75 -5.86
CA LEU A 10 -1.28 17.65 -4.94
C LEU A 10 -1.74 16.40 -5.69
N ILE A 11 -1.02 15.29 -5.51
CA ILE A 11 -1.30 13.99 -6.14
C ILE A 11 -1.92 13.00 -5.14
N HIS A 12 -1.47 13.05 -3.89
CA HIS A 12 -2.00 12.20 -2.83
C HIS A 12 -2.00 12.91 -1.48
N ALA A 13 -3.07 12.69 -0.73
CA ALA A 13 -3.23 13.12 0.63
C ALA A 13 -3.83 11.97 1.45
N GLU A 14 -3.18 11.61 2.53
CA GLU A 14 -3.69 10.63 3.49
C GLU A 14 -3.44 11.12 4.92
N ASP A 15 -4.45 10.93 5.76
CA ASP A 15 -4.42 11.19 7.20
C ASP A 15 -4.85 9.92 7.93
N PHE A 16 -4.15 8.81 7.67
CA PHE A 16 -4.39 7.56 8.37
C PHE A 16 -4.26 7.76 9.88
N ARG A 17 -5.32 7.39 10.60
CA ARG A 17 -5.44 7.45 12.06
C ARG A 17 -6.18 6.21 12.52
N ILE A 18 -5.66 5.59 13.55
CA ILE A 18 -6.31 4.47 14.22
C ILE A 18 -6.17 4.67 15.73
N GLY A 19 -7.30 4.56 16.44
CA GLY A 19 -7.38 4.86 17.87
C GLY A 19 -8.28 6.07 18.20
N PRO A 20 -8.42 6.41 19.50
CA PRO A 20 -7.63 5.88 20.62
C PRO A 20 -7.94 4.41 20.98
N ALA A 21 -9.15 3.91 20.71
CA ALA A 21 -9.53 2.50 20.93
C ALA A 21 -9.08 1.60 19.75
N ILE A 22 -7.76 1.43 19.60
CA ILE A 22 -7.16 0.74 18.44
C ILE A 22 -7.61 -0.72 18.32
N ALA A 23 -7.66 -1.47 19.44
CA ALA A 23 -8.05 -2.87 19.45
C ALA A 23 -9.50 -3.05 18.95
N ASP A 24 -10.44 -2.30 19.52
CA ASP A 24 -11.85 -2.33 19.13
C ASP A 24 -12.05 -1.90 17.68
N THR A 25 -11.25 -0.92 17.21
CA THR A 25 -11.31 -0.44 15.83
C THR A 25 -10.87 -1.53 14.85
N LEU A 26 -9.76 -2.21 15.13
CA LEU A 26 -9.22 -3.28 14.29
C LEU A 26 -10.09 -4.54 14.32
N ALA A 27 -10.75 -4.84 15.44
CA ALA A 27 -11.65 -5.98 15.56
C ALA A 27 -12.83 -5.94 14.57
N ARG A 28 -13.20 -4.76 14.06
CA ARG A 28 -14.27 -4.62 13.07
C ARG A 28 -13.86 -5.21 11.72
N THR A 29 -14.71 -6.08 11.17
CA THR A 29 -14.51 -6.71 9.84
C THR A 29 -14.31 -5.68 8.72
N ALA A 30 -15.02 -4.55 8.77
CA ALA A 30 -14.88 -3.48 7.80
C ALA A 30 -13.51 -2.76 7.83
N ILE A 31 -12.69 -3.01 8.86
CA ILE A 31 -11.35 -2.42 9.01
C ILE A 31 -10.29 -3.49 8.74
N SER A 32 -10.18 -4.50 9.60
CA SER A 32 -9.21 -5.59 9.44
C SER A 32 -9.64 -6.92 10.04
N GLY A 33 -10.78 -6.97 10.76
CA GLY A 33 -11.29 -8.19 11.38
C GLY A 33 -10.35 -8.78 12.43
N GLY A 34 -9.58 -7.93 13.12
CA GLY A 34 -8.64 -8.31 14.18
C GLY A 34 -7.17 -8.33 13.75
N ALA A 35 -6.86 -8.24 12.46
CA ALA A 35 -5.48 -8.11 11.99
C ALA A 35 -4.86 -6.77 12.45
N ILE A 36 -3.63 -6.81 12.98
CA ILE A 36 -2.99 -5.65 13.62
C ILE A 36 -1.89 -4.99 12.81
N ALA A 37 -1.35 -5.67 11.81
CA ALA A 37 -0.33 -5.13 10.93
C ALA A 37 -0.99 -4.56 9.67
N VAL A 38 -0.71 -3.30 9.33
CA VAL A 38 -1.30 -2.62 8.16
C VAL A 38 -0.21 -1.88 7.41
N ALA A 39 -0.27 -1.87 6.08
CA ALA A 39 0.56 -1.04 5.23
C ALA A 39 -0.25 -0.38 4.13
N THR A 40 0.11 0.87 3.82
CA THR A 40 -0.34 1.59 2.62
C THR A 40 0.86 1.76 1.69
N LEU A 41 0.71 1.47 0.40
CA LEU A 41 1.71 1.73 -0.63
C LEU A 41 1.12 2.63 -1.71
N LEU A 42 1.96 3.53 -2.21
CA LEU A 42 1.60 4.49 -3.26
C LEU A 42 2.66 4.46 -4.35
N LEU A 43 2.24 4.17 -5.58
CA LEU A 43 3.04 4.36 -6.78
C LEU A 43 2.46 5.49 -7.61
N VAL A 44 3.29 6.47 -7.96
CA VAL A 44 2.96 7.50 -8.96
C VAL A 44 3.81 7.22 -10.20
N SER A 45 3.17 6.71 -11.26
CA SER A 45 3.87 6.26 -12.46
C SER A 45 2.93 6.19 -13.67
N PRO A 46 3.40 6.48 -14.89
CA PRO A 46 2.64 6.15 -16.10
C PRO A 46 2.36 4.63 -16.24
N ARG A 47 3.12 3.78 -15.55
CA ARG A 47 2.94 2.31 -15.57
C ARG A 47 1.91 1.80 -14.56
N ALA A 48 1.25 2.68 -13.80
CA ALA A 48 0.43 2.29 -12.66
C ALA A 48 -0.69 1.31 -13.02
N GLU A 49 -1.35 1.51 -14.16
CA GLU A 49 -2.48 0.67 -14.60
C GLU A 49 -2.04 -0.75 -14.96
N ALA A 50 -0.93 -0.88 -15.69
CA ALA A 50 -0.36 -2.17 -16.07
C ALA A 50 0.12 -3.02 -14.85
N LEU A 51 0.29 -2.38 -13.69
CA LEU A 51 0.73 -3.06 -12.46
C LEU A 51 -0.44 -3.49 -11.57
N LEU A 52 -1.70 -3.11 -11.89
CA LEU A 52 -2.82 -3.36 -11.00
C LEU A 52 -3.07 -4.85 -10.75
N ASP A 53 -3.12 -5.66 -11.80
CA ASP A 53 -3.42 -7.10 -11.67
C ASP A 53 -2.30 -7.85 -10.96
N PRO A 54 -1.00 -7.68 -11.32
CA PRO A 54 0.10 -8.27 -10.54
C PRO A 54 0.12 -7.85 -9.07
N VAL A 55 -0.22 -6.59 -8.77
CA VAL A 55 -0.33 -6.10 -7.39
C VAL A 55 -1.45 -6.81 -6.64
N ARG A 56 -2.63 -6.98 -7.26
CA ARG A 56 -3.77 -7.66 -6.64
C ARG A 56 -3.47 -9.14 -6.40
N GLU A 57 -2.77 -9.79 -7.31
CA GLU A 57 -2.31 -11.17 -7.16
C GLU A 57 -1.43 -11.34 -5.92
N ILE A 58 -0.46 -10.43 -5.70
CA ILE A 58 0.41 -10.47 -4.52
C ILE A 58 -0.35 -10.16 -3.22
N ILE A 59 -1.31 -9.23 -3.25
CA ILE A 59 -2.10 -8.85 -2.07
C ILE A 59 -3.04 -9.99 -1.65
N GLY A 60 -3.67 -10.66 -2.61
CA GLY A 60 -4.69 -11.67 -2.36
C GLY A 60 -5.94 -11.09 -1.68
N ASP A 61 -6.49 -11.83 -0.72
CA ASP A 61 -7.69 -11.49 0.03
C ASP A 61 -7.46 -10.56 1.23
N ARG A 62 -6.19 -10.26 1.57
CA ARG A 62 -5.82 -9.47 2.75
C ARG A 62 -5.51 -8.01 2.42
N GLY A 63 -6.34 -7.42 1.57
CA GLY A 63 -6.21 -6.02 1.17
C GLY A 63 -6.89 -5.69 -0.14
N GLY A 64 -6.45 -4.60 -0.76
CA GLY A 64 -6.88 -4.22 -2.08
C GLY A 64 -5.98 -3.18 -2.72
N ALA A 65 -6.10 -3.06 -4.02
CA ALA A 65 -5.43 -2.04 -4.81
C ALA A 65 -6.38 -1.42 -5.83
N SER A 66 -6.18 -0.12 -6.07
CA SER A 66 -6.91 0.66 -7.06
C SER A 66 -5.95 1.54 -7.83
N VAL A 67 -6.28 1.78 -9.10
CA VAL A 67 -5.54 2.69 -9.99
C VAL A 67 -6.46 3.76 -10.54
N TRP A 68 -5.96 4.98 -10.67
CA TRP A 68 -6.63 6.08 -11.35
C TRP A 68 -5.62 7.12 -11.82
N ALA A 69 -6.03 7.98 -12.76
CA ALA A 69 -5.23 9.11 -13.19
C ALA A 69 -5.44 10.32 -12.26
N VAL A 70 -4.35 11.01 -11.92
CA VAL A 70 -4.38 12.31 -11.25
C VAL A 70 -3.55 13.28 -12.09
N LYS A 71 -4.23 14.24 -12.74
CA LYS A 71 -3.63 15.11 -13.77
C LYS A 71 -2.98 14.27 -14.87
N THR A 72 -1.67 14.41 -15.06
CA THR A 72 -0.87 13.71 -16.08
C THR A 72 -0.17 12.45 -15.55
N SER A 73 -0.47 12.03 -14.31
CA SER A 73 0.21 10.91 -13.65
C SER A 73 -0.77 9.78 -13.34
N GLY A 74 -0.38 8.54 -13.64
CA GLY A 74 -1.04 7.36 -13.10
C GLY A 74 -0.73 7.21 -11.61
N LYS A 75 -1.72 6.82 -10.83
CA LYS A 75 -1.63 6.61 -9.38
C LYS A 75 -2.19 5.24 -9.03
N LEU A 76 -1.35 4.39 -8.44
CA LEU A 76 -1.76 3.13 -7.83
C LEU A 76 -1.65 3.27 -6.31
N LEU A 77 -2.72 2.94 -5.60
CA LEU A 77 -2.75 2.88 -4.14
C LEU A 77 -3.13 1.47 -3.73
N ALA A 78 -2.27 0.84 -2.93
CA ALA A 78 -2.52 -0.46 -2.32
C ALA A 78 -2.61 -0.31 -0.80
N ARG A 79 -3.52 -1.04 -0.18
CA ARG A 79 -3.55 -1.22 1.27
C ARG A 79 -3.76 -2.68 1.60
N LEU A 80 -2.96 -3.18 2.51
CA LEU A 80 -2.99 -4.56 2.95
C LEU A 80 -2.82 -4.65 4.45
N TYR A 81 -3.30 -5.75 5.01
CA TYR A 81 -3.23 -6.03 6.43
C TYR A 81 -2.86 -7.49 6.69
N ALA A 82 -2.36 -7.78 7.88
CA ALA A 82 -2.06 -9.14 8.31
C ALA A 82 -2.15 -9.26 9.84
N GLU A 83 -2.18 -10.49 10.31
CA GLU A 83 -2.23 -10.82 11.74
C GLU A 83 -1.00 -10.29 12.49
N ASP A 84 0.16 -10.22 11.84
CA ASP A 84 1.38 -9.67 12.41
C ASP A 84 2.31 -9.08 11.34
N GLY A 85 3.42 -8.49 11.80
CA GLY A 85 4.41 -7.87 10.93
C GLY A 85 5.18 -8.86 10.04
N TYR A 86 5.31 -10.13 10.44
CA TYR A 86 5.99 -11.15 9.65
C TYR A 86 5.14 -11.55 8.45
N GLN A 87 3.87 -11.87 8.68
CA GLN A 87 2.89 -12.18 7.64
C GLN A 87 2.65 -11.00 6.69
N LEU A 88 2.70 -9.78 7.22
CA LEU A 88 2.67 -8.56 6.40
C LEU A 88 3.92 -8.46 5.52
N ARG A 89 5.11 -8.71 6.09
CA ARG A 89 6.39 -8.64 5.37
C ARG A 89 6.46 -9.63 4.21
N GLN A 90 5.94 -10.84 4.39
CA GLN A 90 5.89 -11.86 3.32
C GLN A 90 5.18 -11.37 2.06
N ARG A 91 4.17 -10.49 2.19
CA ARG A 91 3.47 -9.86 1.05
C ARG A 91 4.11 -8.54 0.62
N LEU A 92 4.61 -7.75 1.57
CA LEU A 92 5.20 -6.44 1.29
C LEU A 92 6.48 -6.52 0.48
N VAL A 93 7.36 -7.46 0.79
CA VAL A 93 8.65 -7.62 0.09
C VAL A 93 8.46 -7.79 -1.43
N PRO A 94 7.73 -8.83 -1.91
CA PRO A 94 7.53 -9.00 -3.35
C PRO A 94 6.73 -7.85 -3.97
N LEU A 95 5.81 -7.24 -3.22
CA LEU A 95 5.04 -6.10 -3.70
C LEU A 95 5.95 -4.87 -3.95
N VAL A 96 6.86 -4.56 -3.03
CA VAL A 96 7.79 -3.45 -3.21
C VAL A 96 8.82 -3.76 -4.31
N GLU A 97 9.29 -5.00 -4.43
CA GLU A 97 10.16 -5.44 -5.53
C GLU A 97 9.50 -5.21 -6.89
N LEU A 98 8.25 -5.64 -7.05
CA LEU A 98 7.45 -5.41 -8.25
C LEU A 98 7.35 -3.91 -8.58
N LEU A 99 7.01 -3.08 -7.58
CA LEU A 99 6.79 -1.64 -7.79
C LEU A 99 8.10 -0.87 -8.07
N ASN A 100 9.21 -1.29 -7.48
CA ASN A 100 10.54 -0.71 -7.73
C ASN A 100 11.12 -1.14 -9.09
N GLY A 101 10.60 -2.20 -9.70
CA GLY A 101 11.08 -2.73 -10.97
C GLY A 101 12.57 -3.07 -10.91
N ARG A 102 13.38 -2.49 -11.80
CA ARG A 102 14.82 -2.82 -11.92
C ARG A 102 15.71 -2.26 -10.80
N ALA A 103 15.20 -1.36 -9.96
CA ALA A 103 15.98 -0.78 -8.88
C ALA A 103 16.18 -1.75 -7.69
N GLY A 104 15.40 -2.84 -7.63
CA GLY A 104 15.42 -3.79 -6.53
C GLY A 104 14.98 -3.17 -5.19
N LEU A 105 15.08 -3.94 -4.11
CA LEU A 105 14.94 -3.41 -2.76
C LEU A 105 16.28 -2.83 -2.26
N PRO A 106 16.28 -1.71 -1.52
CA PRO A 106 17.46 -1.31 -0.76
C PRO A 106 17.92 -2.46 0.13
N LYS A 107 19.24 -2.74 0.21
CA LYS A 107 19.79 -3.86 0.99
C LYS A 107 19.35 -3.90 2.46
N LEU A 108 19.06 -2.73 3.04
CA LEU A 108 18.52 -2.60 4.41
C LEU A 108 17.11 -3.17 4.58
N TRP A 109 16.35 -3.35 3.50
CA TRP A 109 14.97 -3.87 3.53
C TRP A 109 14.91 -5.37 3.18
N SER A 110 16.02 -5.93 2.67
CA SER A 110 16.18 -7.36 2.36
C SER A 110 16.81 -8.19 3.49
N LEU A 111 17.23 -7.57 4.61
CA LEU A 111 17.74 -8.24 5.83
C LEU A 111 16.61 -8.50 6.83
#